data_AF-A0A9C9FZR3-F1
#
_entry.id   AF-A0A9C9FZR3-F1
#
_cell.length_a   1.000
_cell.length_b   1.000
_cell.length_c   1.000
_cell.angle_alpha   90.00
_cell.angle_beta   90.00
_cell.angle_gamma   90.00
#
_symmetry.space_group_name_H-M   'P 1'
#
loop_
_entity.id
_entity.type
_entity.pdbx_description
1 polymer ?
#
loop_
_entity_poly.entity_id
_entity_poly.type
_entity_poly.pdbx_seq_one_letter_code
_entity_poly.pdbx_strand_id
1 'polypeptide(L)' 'AAGLARHNAKRGKVILSGTINKAITLQGLGVSKGARAAITAAGGKVED' A
#
# COMPACT_ATOMS: atom_id res chain seq x y z
N ALA A 1 -4.06 -15.58 5.96
CA ALA A 1 -4.13 -14.94 4.63
C ALA A 1 -5.22 -13.87 4.66
N ALA A 2 -4.91 -12.61 4.36
CA ALA A 2 -5.93 -11.58 4.19
C ALA A 2 -6.47 -11.71 2.76
N GLY A 3 -7.71 -12.17 2.58
CA GLY A 3 -8.35 -12.39 1.28
C GLY A 3 -8.67 -11.10 0.50
N LEU A 4 -7.70 -10.18 0.43
CA LEU A 4 -7.86 -8.81 -0.07
C LEU A 4 -7.87 -8.73 -1.60
N ALA A 5 -7.19 -9.67 -2.27
CA ALA A 5 -7.16 -9.77 -3.72
C ALA A 5 -7.39 -11.22 -4.14
N ARG A 6 -8.09 -11.41 -5.28
CA ARG A 6 -8.21 -12.74 -5.88
C ARG A 6 -6.84 -13.23 -6.31
N HIS A 7 -6.61 -14.54 -6.24
CA HIS A 7 -5.33 -15.17 -6.61
C HIS A 7 -4.91 -14.91 -8.07
N ASN A 8 -5.86 -14.54 -8.93
CA ASN A 8 -5.65 -14.22 -10.35
C ASN A 8 -5.37 -12.73 -10.60
N ALA A 9 -5.30 -11.89 -9.56
CA ALA A 9 -5.07 -10.46 -9.71
C ALA A 9 -3.62 -10.20 -10.14
N LYS A 10 -3.44 -9.79 -11.40
CA LYS A 10 -2.11 -9.52 -11.99
C LYS A 10 -1.51 -8.17 -11.61
N ARG A 11 -2.34 -7.23 -11.14
CA ARG A 11 -1.95 -5.85 -10.78
C ARG A 11 -2.80 -5.38 -9.62
N GLY A 12 -2.18 -4.66 -8.68
CA GLY A 12 -2.85 -4.05 -7.53
C GLY A 12 -2.40 -2.60 -7.38
N LYS A 13 -3.33 -1.73 -6.97
CA LYS A 13 -3.05 -0.32 -6.68
C LYS A 13 -3.41 0.00 -5.24
N VAL A 14 -2.48 0.60 -4.51
CA VAL A 14 -2.69 1.00 -3.11
C VAL A 14 -3.28 2.41 -3.08
N ILE A 15 -4.45 2.52 -2.47
CA ILE A 15 -5.20 3.76 -2.28
C ILE A 15 -5.25 4.10 -0.79
N LEU A 16 -5.43 5.38 -0.49
CA LEU A 16 -5.63 5.83 0.87
C LEU A 16 -6.96 5.23 1.38
N SER A 17 -6.88 4.30 2.32
CA SER A 17 -8.06 3.70 2.95
C SER A 17 -7.79 3.57 4.44
N GLY A 18 -8.52 4.36 5.24
CA GLY A 18 -8.36 4.43 6.69
C GLY A 18 -7.01 4.99 7.14
N THR A 19 -6.73 4.81 8.43
CA THR A 19 -5.50 5.22 9.09
C THR A 19 -4.48 4.07 9.12
N ILE A 20 -3.25 4.35 8.70
CA ILE A 20 -2.14 3.41 8.77
C ILE A 20 -1.40 3.66 10.09
N ASN A 21 -1.56 2.76 11.06
CA ASN A 21 -0.90 2.86 12.37
C ASN A 21 0.42 2.09 12.44
N LYS A 22 0.84 1.45 11.34
CA LYS A 22 2.02 0.59 11.30
C LYS A 22 2.92 0.99 10.14
N ALA A 23 4.22 1.10 10.39
CA ALA A 23 5.21 1.26 9.33
C ALA A 23 5.23 -0.01 8.47
N ILE A 24 4.91 0.13 7.18
CA ILE A 24 4.92 -0.95 6.20
C ILE A 24 5.74 -0.54 4.99
N THR A 25 6.54 -1.47 4.48
CA THR A 25 7.27 -1.31 3.23
C THR A 25 6.51 -2.00 2.12
N LEU A 26 6.19 -1.26 1.06
CA LEU A 26 5.53 -1.79 -0.13
C LEU A 26 6.51 -1.74 -1.30
N GLN A 27 6.71 -2.88 -1.97
CA GLN A 27 7.58 -3.05 -3.13
C GLN A 27 6.75 -3.53 -4.34
N GLY A 28 6.91 -2.88 -5.50
CA GLY A 28 6.36 -3.36 -6.78
C GLY A 28 4.84 -3.21 -6.92
N LEU A 29 4.22 -2.30 -6.17
CA LEU A 29 2.79 -1.99 -6.26
C LEU A 29 2.58 -0.52 -6.62
N GLY A 30 1.64 -0.25 -7.53
CA GLY A 30 1.28 1.13 -7.85
C GLY A 30 0.66 1.83 -6.65
N VAL A 31 1.28 2.88 -6.13
CA VAL A 31 0.77 3.61 -4.96
C VAL A 31 0.20 4.96 -5.40
N SER A 32 -1.02 5.28 -4.94
CA SER A 32 -1.61 6.61 -5.15
C SER A 32 -0.88 7.69 -4.35
N LYS A 33 -0.91 8.95 -4.82
CA LYS A 33 -0.25 10.09 -4.16
C LYS A 33 -0.64 10.21 -2.68
N GLY A 34 -1.93 10.05 -2.36
CA GLY A 34 -2.43 10.10 -0.98
C GLY A 34 -1.98 8.92 -0.12
N ALA A 35 -1.93 7.71 -0.69
CA ALA A 35 -1.43 6.54 0.01
C ALA A 35 0.07 6.65 0.30
N ARG A 36 0.89 7.10 -0.66
CA ARG A 36 2.34 7.27 -0.46
C ARG A 36 2.61 8.25 0.68
N ALA A 37 1.87 9.37 0.72
CA ALA A 37 1.96 10.33 1.81
C ALA A 37 1.60 9.72 3.18
N ALA A 38 0.51 8.94 3.26
CA ALA A 38 0.11 8.28 4.50
C ALA A 38 1.10 7.18 4.94
N ILE A 39 1.66 6.43 4.00
CA ILE A 39 2.68 5.41 4.27
C ILE A 39 3.96 6.06 4.81
N THR A 40 4.43 7.13 4.17
CA THR A 40 5.60 7.88 4.64
C THR A 40 5.35 8.54 6.00
N ALA A 41 4.16 9.09 6.23
CA ALA A 41 3.76 9.65 7.52
C ALA A 41 3.71 8.58 8.63
N ALA A 42 3.34 7.34 8.28
CA ALA A 42 3.38 6.19 9.17
C ALA A 42 4.79 5.58 9.35
N GLY A 43 5.83 6.17 8.75
CA GLY A 43 7.21 5.67 8.83
C GLY A 43 7.52 4.50 7.89
N GLY A 44 6.65 4.22 6.92
CA GLY A 44 6.82 3.19 5.90
C GLY A 44 7.60 3.66 4.67
N LYS A 45 8.00 2.70 3.83
CA LYS A 45 8.71 2.94 2.56
C LYS A 45 7.90 2.44 1.37
N VAL A 46 7.98 3.15 0.25
CA VAL A 46 7.41 2.72 -1.02
C VAL A 46 8.55 2.62 -2.01
N GLU A 47 8.87 1.40 -2.41
CA GLU A 47 9.79 1.11 -3.51
C GLU A 47 8.94 0.76 -4.73
N ASP A 48 9.10 1.58 -5.78
CA ASP A 48 8.33 1.51 -7.02
C ASP A 48 8.80 0.33 -7.89
#